data_AF-A0A9D9HK67-F1
#
_entry.id   AF-A0A9D9HK67-F1
#
_cell.length_a   1.000
_cell.length_b   1.000
_cell.length_c   1.000
_cell.angle_alpha   90.00
_cell.angle_beta   90.00
_cell.angle_gamma   90.00
#
_symmetry.space_group_name_H-M   'P 1'
#
loop_
_entity.id
_entity.type
_entity.pdbx_description
1 polymer ?
#
loop_
_entity_poly.entity_id
_entity_poly.type
_entity_poly.pdbx_seq_one_letter_code
_entity_poly.pdbx_strand_id
1 'polypeptide(L)'
;MIKFIAALMLLCPMFGIASCEDSNAYVHSTGVTGGHTEDGGSGTEDTENPEQDQNDEENQEDMEPVKDIVLTIGGSRFTAVLEDNAAAEAFAAMLPMDLQMEELNGNEKYHYLDESLPVSSERPGTIREGDLMLWGSSCIVLFYGTFQSSYSYTRLGRIENPEGLAEAVGSGSVQVSFSL
;
A
#
# COMPACT_ATOMS: atom_id res chain seq x y z
N MET A 1 -5.15 -10.49 25.72
CA MET A 1 -5.11 -9.06 25.34
C MET A 1 -6.15 -8.89 24.24
N ILE A 2 -7.27 -8.24 24.54
CA ILE A 2 -8.41 -8.10 23.64
C ILE A 2 -8.17 -6.84 22.81
N LYS A 3 -7.82 -7.00 21.53
CA LYS A 3 -7.74 -5.87 20.58
C LYS A 3 -9.16 -5.55 20.13
N PHE A 4 -9.78 -4.58 20.80
CA PHE A 4 -11.01 -3.95 20.34
C PHE A 4 -10.71 -3.14 19.08
N ILE A 5 -11.26 -3.54 17.94
CA ILE A 5 -11.50 -2.61 16.83
C ILE A 5 -13.01 -2.49 16.71
N ALA A 6 -13.55 -1.54 17.46
CA ALA A 6 -14.84 -0.97 17.14
C ALA A 6 -14.65 -0.11 15.88
N ALA A 7 -15.19 -0.58 14.76
CA ALA A 7 -15.51 0.28 13.64
C ALA A 7 -16.52 1.34 14.13
N LEU A 8 -15.99 2.47 14.59
CA LEU A 8 -16.77 3.62 15.03
C LEU A 8 -17.51 4.18 13.80
N MET A 9 -18.77 3.77 13.63
CA MET A 9 -19.70 4.41 12.71
C MET A 9 -19.93 5.86 13.17
N LEU A 10 -19.16 6.78 12.60
CA LEU A 10 -19.36 8.21 12.78
C LEU A 10 -20.46 8.67 11.81
N LEU A 11 -21.72 8.45 12.21
CA LEU A 11 -22.86 9.18 11.70
C LEU A 11 -22.62 10.66 11.99
N CYS A 12 -22.29 11.42 10.95
CA CYS A 12 -22.15 12.87 11.00
C CYS A 12 -23.53 13.49 10.73
N PRO A 13 -24.31 13.96 11.74
CA PRO A 13 -25.46 14.78 11.46
C PRO A 13 -24.97 16.14 10.95
N MET A 14 -25.41 16.49 9.73
CA MET A 14 -25.22 17.81 9.15
C MET A 14 -25.76 18.89 10.11
N PHE A 15 -24.87 19.66 10.72
CA PHE A 15 -25.26 20.92 11.34
C PHE A 15 -25.36 21.99 10.26
N GLY A 16 -26.58 22.54 10.17
CA GLY A 16 -26.96 23.57 9.23
C GLY A 16 -26.21 24.88 9.45
N ILE A 17 -26.05 25.54 8.30
CA ILE A 17 -25.58 26.90 8.06
C ILE A 17 -26.23 27.96 8.97
N ALA A 18 -25.41 28.91 9.45
CA ALA A 18 -25.82 30.27 9.74
C ALA A 18 -24.65 31.23 9.42
N SER A 19 -25.03 32.36 8.83
CA SER A 19 -24.27 33.22 7.94
C SER A 19 -23.29 34.20 8.63
N CYS A 20 -22.32 34.62 7.82
CA CYS A 20 -21.36 35.72 7.90
C CYS A 20 -21.70 36.91 8.82
N GLU A 21 -20.66 37.42 9.50
CA GLU A 21 -20.43 38.86 9.63
C GLU A 21 -18.93 39.17 9.41
N ASP A 22 -18.73 40.18 8.56
CA ASP A 22 -17.48 40.73 8.05
C ASP A 22 -17.00 41.87 8.96
N SER A 23 -15.68 42.01 9.19
CA SER A 23 -15.03 43.28 9.58
C SER A 23 -13.50 43.15 9.61
N ASN A 24 -12.91 43.42 8.45
CA ASN A 24 -11.93 44.49 8.19
C ASN A 24 -10.71 44.73 9.13
N ALA A 25 -9.55 44.86 8.47
CA ALA A 25 -8.53 45.90 8.62
C ALA A 25 -7.15 45.56 9.24
N TYR A 26 -6.14 45.64 8.36
CA TYR A 26 -5.00 46.58 8.44
C TYR A 26 -3.55 46.03 8.65
N VAL A 27 -2.85 45.91 7.51
CA VAL A 27 -1.50 46.41 7.06
C VAL A 27 -0.21 46.27 7.93
N HIS A 28 0.87 45.97 7.18
CA HIS A 28 2.28 46.42 7.28
C HIS A 28 3.17 45.70 8.33
N SER A 29 4.48 45.45 8.14
CA SER A 29 5.50 45.98 7.22
C SER A 29 6.77 45.13 7.31
N THR A 30 7.46 44.99 6.17
CA THR A 30 8.93 44.99 5.95
C THR A 30 9.90 44.28 6.91
N GLY A 31 10.72 43.41 6.32
CA GLY A 31 12.09 43.12 6.78
C GLY A 31 12.95 42.65 5.61
N VAL A 32 13.70 43.56 5.01
CA VAL A 32 14.76 43.34 4.00
C VAL A 32 16.12 43.30 4.71
N THR A 33 17.07 42.53 4.16
CA THR A 33 18.55 42.69 4.07
C THR A 33 19.15 41.27 4.17
N GLY A 34 19.82 40.69 3.16
CA GLY A 34 21.06 41.10 2.47
C GLY A 34 22.23 40.31 3.12
N GLY A 35 23.19 39.65 2.47
CA GLY A 35 23.57 39.40 1.08
C GLY A 35 24.94 38.64 1.06
N HIS A 36 25.49 38.43 -0.15
CA HIS A 36 26.87 38.01 -0.55
C HIS A 36 27.25 36.51 -0.42
N THR A 37 27.52 35.73 -1.50
CA THR A 37 28.64 35.71 -2.52
C THR A 37 29.99 35.38 -1.88
N GLU A 38 30.92 34.56 -2.37
CA GLU A 38 31.29 33.89 -3.64
C GLU A 38 32.38 32.84 -3.25
N ASP A 39 32.62 31.76 -4.00
CA ASP A 39 33.85 31.50 -4.81
C ASP A 39 34.23 30.03 -4.53
N GLY A 40 34.67 29.12 -5.41
CA GLY A 40 35.20 29.17 -6.77
C GLY A 40 36.41 28.21 -6.85
N GLY A 41 36.56 27.48 -7.97
CA GLY A 41 37.73 26.64 -8.32
C GLY A 41 37.36 25.21 -8.73
N SER A 42 37.36 24.74 -9.98
CA SER A 42 38.11 24.97 -11.25
C SER A 42 39.30 24.02 -11.47
N GLY A 43 39.26 23.29 -12.61
CA GLY A 43 40.36 22.63 -13.36
C GLY A 43 40.59 21.14 -13.03
N THR A 44 40.12 20.12 -13.77
CA THR A 44 40.44 19.55 -15.12
C THR A 44 41.83 18.93 -15.33
N GLU A 45 41.80 17.66 -15.78
CA GLU A 45 42.70 16.95 -16.75
C GLU A 45 44.14 16.60 -16.26
N ASP A 46 44.75 15.43 -16.50
CA ASP A 46 44.47 14.31 -17.42
C ASP A 46 45.33 13.06 -17.09
N THR A 47 44.80 11.87 -17.43
CA THR A 47 45.48 10.69 -18.06
C THR A 47 46.55 9.86 -17.30
N GLU A 48 46.25 8.57 -17.03
CA GLU A 48 46.81 7.35 -17.69
C GLU A 48 46.38 6.04 -16.97
N ASN A 49 45.98 5.04 -17.77
CA ASN A 49 45.54 3.66 -17.46
C ASN A 49 46.66 2.67 -17.91
N PRO A 50 46.61 1.33 -17.75
CA PRO A 50 45.89 0.39 -16.86
C PRO A 50 46.83 -0.53 -16.04
N GLU A 51 46.28 -1.36 -15.13
CA GLU A 51 46.41 -2.84 -15.14
C GLU A 51 45.75 -3.50 -13.90
N GLN A 52 44.68 -4.28 -14.17
CA GLN A 52 44.15 -5.53 -13.56
C GLN A 52 44.12 -5.66 -12.01
N ASP A 53 43.05 -6.16 -11.36
CA ASP A 53 42.47 -7.49 -11.53
C ASP A 53 41.21 -7.64 -10.63
N GLN A 54 40.30 -8.53 -11.03
CA GLN A 54 39.19 -9.16 -10.27
C GLN A 54 38.06 -8.26 -9.76
N ASN A 55 36.99 -8.16 -10.56
CA ASN A 55 35.65 -8.08 -10.01
C ASN A 55 34.86 -9.26 -10.56
N ASP A 56 34.53 -10.18 -9.67
CA ASP A 56 33.49 -11.17 -9.88
C ASP A 56 32.22 -10.41 -10.26
N GLU A 57 31.82 -10.52 -11.53
CA GLU A 57 30.50 -10.08 -11.98
C GLU A 57 29.48 -10.97 -11.26
N GLU A 58 29.03 -10.52 -10.09
CA GLU A 58 27.78 -10.97 -9.52
C GLU A 58 26.72 -10.76 -10.59
N ASN A 59 26.30 -11.87 -11.19
CA ASN A 59 25.20 -11.97 -12.11
C ASN A 59 23.95 -11.47 -11.36
N GLN A 60 23.71 -10.17 -11.38
CA GLN A 60 22.40 -9.60 -11.10
C GLN A 60 21.52 -10.12 -12.23
N GLU A 61 20.94 -11.29 -12.00
CA GLU A 61 19.76 -11.69 -12.74
C GLU A 61 18.78 -10.54 -12.54
N ASP A 62 18.55 -9.77 -13.60
CA ASP A 62 17.47 -8.80 -13.70
C ASP A 62 16.18 -9.57 -13.40
N MET A 63 15.84 -9.66 -12.12
CA MET A 63 14.64 -10.33 -11.67
C MET A 63 13.50 -9.40 -12.09
N GLU A 64 12.94 -9.70 -13.26
CA GLU A 64 11.68 -9.11 -13.71
C GLU A 64 10.73 -9.08 -12.51
N PRO A 65 10.16 -7.91 -12.16
CA PRO A 65 9.34 -7.79 -10.97
C PRO A 65 8.22 -8.83 -11.02
N VAL A 66 8.07 -9.57 -9.94
CA VAL A 66 6.95 -10.52 -9.80
C VAL A 66 5.65 -9.72 -9.91
N LYS A 67 4.95 -9.90 -11.01
CA LYS A 67 3.67 -9.24 -11.24
C LYS A 67 2.48 -10.10 -10.84
N ASP A 68 2.59 -11.42 -10.98
CA ASP A 68 1.45 -12.31 -10.78
C ASP A 68 1.69 -13.24 -9.58
N ILE A 69 0.66 -13.40 -8.77
CA ILE A 69 0.62 -14.35 -7.66
C ILE A 69 -0.65 -15.18 -7.74
N VAL A 70 -0.63 -16.35 -7.10
CA VAL A 70 -1.79 -17.23 -6.99
C VAL A 70 -2.29 -17.29 -5.55
N LEU A 71 -3.59 -17.05 -5.38
CA LEU A 71 -4.32 -17.30 -4.15
C LEU A 71 -5.05 -18.64 -4.26
N THR A 72 -4.82 -19.56 -3.32
CA THR A 72 -5.58 -20.80 -3.20
C THR A 72 -6.49 -20.74 -1.97
N ILE A 73 -7.80 -20.89 -2.19
CA ILE A 73 -8.85 -20.72 -1.18
C ILE A 73 -9.90 -21.80 -1.37
N GLY A 74 -10.12 -22.65 -0.36
CA GLY A 74 -11.16 -23.69 -0.45
C GLY A 74 -11.01 -24.66 -1.63
N GLY A 75 -9.80 -24.82 -2.17
CA GLY A 75 -9.52 -25.61 -3.37
C GLY A 75 -9.64 -24.86 -4.70
N SER A 76 -10.17 -23.64 -4.70
CA SER A 76 -10.19 -22.72 -5.85
C SER A 76 -8.89 -21.95 -5.97
N ARG A 77 -8.50 -21.57 -7.19
CA ARG A 77 -7.31 -20.77 -7.48
C ARG A 77 -7.71 -19.45 -8.16
N PHE A 78 -7.14 -18.36 -7.69
CA PHE A 78 -7.34 -17.02 -8.23
C PHE A 78 -5.98 -16.39 -8.55
N THR A 79 -5.83 -15.83 -9.74
CA THR A 79 -4.64 -15.04 -10.10
C THR A 79 -4.85 -13.60 -9.68
N ALA A 80 -3.88 -13.03 -8.97
CA ALA A 80 -3.83 -11.62 -8.64
C ALA A 80 -2.58 -10.97 -9.22
N VAL A 81 -2.77 -9.75 -9.73
CA VAL A 81 -1.68 -8.89 -10.20
C VAL A 81 -1.30 -7.96 -9.06
N LEU A 82 -0.02 -7.96 -8.70
CA LEU A 82 0.56 -7.06 -7.73
C LEU A 82 0.77 -5.67 -8.33
N GLU A 83 0.64 -4.65 -7.49
CA GLU A 83 0.94 -3.27 -7.86
C GLU A 83 2.44 -3.04 -7.96
N ASP A 84 2.86 -2.07 -8.77
CA ASP A 84 4.25 -1.64 -8.87
C ASP A 84 4.58 -0.66 -7.73
N ASN A 85 4.73 -1.18 -6.52
CA ASN A 85 5.10 -0.40 -5.34
C ASN A 85 5.83 -1.23 -4.27
N ALA A 86 6.55 -0.53 -3.38
CA ALA A 86 7.38 -1.14 -2.34
C ALA A 86 6.61 -2.05 -1.34
N ALA A 87 5.31 -1.81 -1.13
CA ALA A 87 4.51 -2.66 -0.24
C ALA A 87 4.17 -3.99 -0.90
N ALA A 88 3.85 -3.96 -2.19
CA ALA A 88 3.58 -5.15 -3.00
C ALA A 88 4.85 -5.99 -3.20
N GLU A 89 6.00 -5.36 -3.45
CA GLU A 89 7.31 -6.03 -3.52
C GLU A 89 7.65 -6.72 -2.19
N ALA A 90 7.50 -6.01 -1.07
CA ALA A 90 7.75 -6.58 0.25
C ALA A 90 6.79 -7.72 0.59
N PHE A 91 5.52 -7.62 0.18
CA PHE A 91 4.55 -8.70 0.31
C PHE A 91 4.93 -9.92 -0.55
N ALA A 92 5.36 -9.72 -1.81
CA ALA A 92 5.81 -10.79 -2.70
C ALA A 92 7.03 -11.53 -2.14
N ALA A 93 7.97 -10.81 -1.53
CA ALA A 93 9.17 -11.38 -0.92
C ALA A 93 8.89 -12.31 0.27
N MET A 94 7.69 -12.23 0.85
CA MET A 94 7.26 -13.13 1.93
C MET A 94 6.59 -14.42 1.41
N LEU A 95 6.35 -14.56 0.10
CA LEU A 95 5.69 -15.72 -0.49
C LEU A 95 6.66 -16.91 -0.66
N PRO A 96 6.19 -18.17 -0.53
CA PRO A 96 4.80 -18.57 -0.26
C PRO A 96 4.41 -18.47 1.23
N MET A 97 3.13 -18.21 1.50
CA MET A 97 2.59 -18.16 2.86
C MET A 97 1.15 -18.68 2.95
N ASP A 98 0.78 -19.18 4.13
CA ASP A 98 -0.58 -19.58 4.47
C ASP A 98 -1.11 -18.67 5.58
N LEU A 99 -2.13 -17.87 5.27
CA LEU A 99 -2.74 -16.95 6.24
C LEU A 99 -4.11 -17.46 6.67
N GLN A 100 -4.32 -17.60 7.98
CA GLN A 100 -5.66 -17.79 8.54
C GLN A 100 -6.35 -16.42 8.60
N MET A 101 -7.20 -16.12 7.62
CA MET A 101 -7.86 -14.82 7.52
C MET A 101 -9.23 -14.85 8.20
N GLU A 102 -9.53 -13.83 9.00
CA GLU A 102 -10.80 -13.67 9.73
C GLU A 102 -11.85 -12.93 8.90
N GLU A 103 -13.12 -13.27 9.10
CA GLU A 103 -14.25 -12.60 8.47
C GLU A 103 -14.55 -11.27 9.16
N LEU A 104 -14.83 -10.23 8.36
CA LEU A 104 -15.31 -8.95 8.84
C LEU A 104 -16.37 -8.37 7.89
N ASN A 105 -17.46 -7.85 8.47
CA ASN A 105 -18.52 -7.09 7.79
C ASN A 105 -19.25 -7.78 6.62
N GLY A 106 -18.96 -9.04 6.28
CA GLY A 106 -19.61 -9.74 5.17
C GLY A 106 -19.09 -9.32 3.79
N ASN A 107 -17.91 -8.72 3.73
CA ASN A 107 -17.28 -8.24 2.48
C ASN A 107 -15.74 -8.30 2.48
N GLU A 108 -15.10 -8.59 3.61
CA GLU A 108 -13.65 -8.59 3.71
C GLU A 108 -13.12 -9.74 4.59
N LYS A 109 -11.95 -10.27 4.19
CA LYS A 109 -11.12 -11.16 5.01
C LYS A 109 -9.88 -10.43 5.43
N TYR A 110 -9.41 -10.60 6.66
CA TYR A 110 -8.20 -9.91 7.13
C TYR A 110 -7.24 -10.79 7.94
N HIS A 111 -5.97 -10.42 7.95
CA HIS A 111 -4.94 -11.03 8.80
C HIS A 111 -3.87 -10.01 9.19
N TYR A 112 -3.45 -10.03 10.46
CA TYR A 112 -2.30 -9.22 10.91
C TYR A 112 -1.00 -10.01 10.76
N LEU A 113 -0.08 -9.48 9.97
CA LEU A 113 1.29 -9.96 9.89
C LEU A 113 2.05 -9.65 11.20
N ASP A 114 3.05 -10.47 11.49
CA ASP A 114 3.99 -10.23 12.60
C ASP A 114 4.95 -9.06 12.31
N GLU A 115 5.18 -8.77 11.04
CA GLU A 115 6.06 -7.70 10.56
C GLU A 115 5.27 -6.57 9.89
N SER A 116 5.87 -5.38 9.83
CA SER A 116 5.30 -4.23 9.11
C SER A 116 5.88 -4.14 7.70
N LEU A 117 5.01 -3.89 6.73
CA LEU A 117 5.34 -3.59 5.35
C LEU A 117 5.45 -2.06 5.13
N PRO A 118 6.12 -1.62 4.05
CA PRO A 118 6.04 -0.25 3.56
C PRO A 118 4.59 0.21 3.38
N VAL A 119 4.34 1.51 3.54
CA VAL A 119 3.00 2.10 3.47
C VAL A 119 3.01 3.27 2.50
N SER A 120 2.09 3.23 1.54
CA SER A 120 1.76 4.34 0.64
C SER A 120 0.24 4.46 0.57
N SER A 121 -0.37 4.79 1.71
CA SER A 121 -1.81 4.69 1.89
C SER A 121 -2.56 5.84 1.21
N GLU A 122 -3.60 5.51 0.48
CA GLU A 122 -4.51 6.47 -0.16
C GLU A 122 -5.97 6.08 0.06
N ARG A 123 -6.90 6.99 -0.22
CA ARG A 123 -8.34 6.70 -0.19
C ARG A 123 -8.79 6.24 -1.58
N PRO A 124 -9.07 4.95 -1.80
CA PRO A 124 -9.44 4.44 -3.12
C PRO A 124 -10.83 4.89 -3.58
N GLY A 125 -11.67 5.37 -2.64
CA GLY A 125 -13.06 5.77 -2.87
C GLY A 125 -14.00 4.57 -3.07
N THR A 126 -13.69 3.69 -4.01
CA THR A 126 -14.40 2.42 -4.21
C THR A 126 -13.44 1.26 -4.02
N ILE A 127 -13.78 0.38 -3.09
CA ILE A 127 -13.21 -0.95 -2.97
C ILE A 127 -13.98 -1.86 -3.93
N ARG A 128 -13.27 -2.67 -4.70
CA ARG A 128 -13.87 -3.65 -5.60
C ARG A 128 -13.57 -5.05 -5.12
N GLU A 129 -14.47 -5.95 -5.44
CA GLU A 129 -14.25 -7.39 -5.28
C GLU A 129 -12.92 -7.79 -5.92
N GLY A 130 -12.14 -8.59 -5.20
CA GLY A 130 -10.80 -9.01 -5.59
C GLY A 130 -9.68 -8.05 -5.19
N ASP A 131 -9.97 -6.86 -4.63
CA ASP A 131 -8.92 -5.98 -4.12
C ASP A 131 -8.14 -6.64 -2.96
N LEU A 132 -6.81 -6.65 -3.08
CA LEU A 132 -5.87 -7.05 -2.04
C LEU A 132 -5.13 -5.81 -1.53
N MET A 133 -5.32 -5.50 -0.25
CA MET A 133 -4.89 -4.23 0.34
C MET A 133 -4.19 -4.43 1.68
N LEU A 134 -3.44 -3.41 2.08
CA LEU A 134 -2.83 -3.28 3.40
C LEU A 134 -3.51 -2.16 4.17
N TRP A 135 -4.08 -2.48 5.33
CA TRP A 135 -4.58 -1.52 6.31
C TRP A 135 -3.52 -1.26 7.39
N GLY A 136 -3.19 0.02 7.59
CA GLY A 136 -2.03 0.39 8.40
C GLY A 136 -0.73 -0.11 7.75
N SER A 137 0.13 -0.76 8.53
CA SER A 137 1.39 -1.33 8.05
C SER A 137 1.45 -2.85 8.09
N SER A 138 0.47 -3.55 8.67
CA SER A 138 0.58 -5.00 8.87
C SER A 138 -0.72 -5.80 8.70
N CYS A 139 -1.86 -5.16 8.41
CA CYS A 139 -3.12 -5.88 8.22
C CYS A 139 -3.40 -6.11 6.74
N ILE A 140 -3.23 -7.34 6.26
CA ILE A 140 -3.63 -7.75 4.92
C ILE A 140 -5.15 -7.88 4.88
N VAL A 141 -5.78 -7.31 3.86
CA VAL A 141 -7.22 -7.36 3.64
C VAL A 141 -7.50 -7.83 2.22
N LEU A 142 -8.27 -8.91 2.09
CA LEU A 142 -8.80 -9.41 0.82
C LEU A 142 -10.30 -9.10 0.77
N PHE A 143 -10.70 -8.25 -0.17
CA PHE A 143 -12.10 -7.88 -0.35
C PHE A 143 -12.80 -8.84 -1.31
N TYR A 144 -13.95 -9.36 -0.90
CA TYR A 144 -14.82 -10.19 -1.73
C TYR A 144 -16.18 -9.53 -2.00
N GLY A 145 -16.30 -8.23 -1.75
CA GLY A 145 -17.45 -7.41 -2.11
C GLY A 145 -17.03 -6.03 -2.61
N THR A 146 -17.91 -5.38 -3.38
CA THR A 146 -17.69 -4.02 -3.92
C THR A 146 -18.50 -2.99 -3.14
N PHE A 147 -17.85 -1.93 -2.64
CA PHE A 147 -18.50 -0.89 -1.84
C PHE A 147 -17.70 0.42 -1.82
N GLN A 148 -18.35 1.52 -1.44
CA GLN A 148 -17.69 2.80 -1.22
C GLN A 148 -17.00 2.82 0.15
N SER A 149 -15.75 3.27 0.19
CA SER A 149 -14.96 3.37 1.42
C SER A 149 -14.29 4.74 1.53
N SER A 150 -14.35 5.32 2.73
CA SER A 150 -13.61 6.54 3.08
C SER A 150 -12.28 6.26 3.77
N TYR A 151 -11.94 4.99 4.00
CA TYR A 151 -10.71 4.58 4.66
C TYR A 151 -9.52 4.64 3.72
N SER A 152 -8.33 4.74 4.31
CA SER A 152 -7.08 4.73 3.57
C SER A 152 -6.44 3.34 3.63
N TYR A 153 -5.92 2.89 2.50
CA TYR A 153 -5.23 1.61 2.33
C TYR A 153 -4.02 1.80 1.42
N THR A 154 -3.00 0.96 1.58
CA THR A 154 -1.97 0.77 0.55
C THR A 154 -2.43 -0.39 -0.34
N ARG A 155 -2.43 -0.21 -1.66
CA ARG A 155 -2.77 -1.29 -2.60
C ARG A 155 -1.60 -2.26 -2.70
N LEU A 156 -1.89 -3.55 -2.54
CA LEU A 156 -0.90 -4.62 -2.77
C LEU A 156 -1.10 -5.25 -4.14
N GLY A 157 -2.35 -5.45 -4.53
CA GLY A 157 -2.70 -6.03 -5.82
C GLY A 157 -4.20 -6.24 -5.97
N ARG A 158 -4.57 -7.02 -6.97
CA ARG A 158 -5.96 -7.35 -7.24
C ARG A 158 -6.10 -8.66 -8.00
N ILE A 159 -7.09 -9.46 -7.63
CA ILE A 159 -7.54 -10.62 -8.41
C ILE A 159 -8.13 -10.14 -9.74
N GLU A 160 -7.62 -10.64 -10.86
CA GLU A 160 -8.05 -10.22 -12.20
C GLU A 160 -9.48 -10.67 -12.52
N ASN A 161 -9.80 -11.92 -12.18
CA ASN A 161 -11.13 -12.50 -12.35
C ASN A 161 -11.65 -13.02 -11.01
N PRO A 162 -12.40 -12.20 -10.25
CA PRO A 162 -12.87 -12.57 -8.93
C PRO A 162 -14.14 -13.42 -8.93
N GLU A 163 -14.67 -13.85 -10.08
CA GLU A 163 -15.86 -14.70 -10.13
C GLU A 163 -15.70 -15.95 -9.26
N GLY A 164 -16.63 -16.18 -8.33
CA GLY A 164 -16.58 -17.30 -7.39
C GLY A 164 -15.77 -17.04 -6.12
N LEU A 165 -15.18 -15.84 -5.94
CA LEU A 165 -14.38 -15.51 -4.78
C LEU A 165 -15.20 -15.53 -3.49
N ALA A 166 -16.38 -14.88 -3.48
CA ALA A 166 -17.27 -14.84 -2.32
C ALA A 166 -17.67 -16.23 -1.84
N GLU A 167 -17.95 -17.16 -2.77
CA GLU A 167 -18.25 -18.56 -2.47
C GLU A 167 -17.03 -19.30 -1.90
N ALA A 168 -15.85 -19.08 -2.49
CA ALA A 168 -14.61 -19.74 -2.06
C ALA A 168 -14.18 -19.32 -0.64
N VAL A 169 -14.31 -18.03 -0.31
CA VAL A 169 -13.95 -17.51 1.01
C VAL A 169 -14.99 -17.82 2.08
N GLY A 170 -16.25 -18.03 1.70
CA GLY A 170 -17.35 -18.35 2.61
C GLY A 170 -17.63 -17.27 3.67
N SER A 171 -18.50 -17.57 4.64
CA SER A 171 -18.96 -16.60 5.65
C SER A 171 -18.19 -16.61 6.98
N GLY A 172 -17.11 -17.40 7.09
CA GLY A 172 -16.32 -17.55 8.31
C GLY A 172 -14.83 -17.35 8.05
N SER A 173 -13.99 -17.53 9.07
CA SER A 173 -12.54 -17.48 8.86
C SER A 173 -12.10 -18.60 7.91
N VAL A 174 -11.14 -18.30 7.04
CA VAL A 174 -10.67 -19.20 5.99
C VAL A 174 -9.14 -19.13 5.88
N GLN A 175 -8.51 -20.25 5.56
CA GLN A 175 -7.09 -20.27 5.21
C GLN A 175 -6.94 -19.86 3.74
N VAL A 176 -6.06 -18.90 3.47
CA VAL A 176 -5.68 -18.44 2.14
C VAL A 176 -4.20 -18.69 1.95
N SER A 177 -3.85 -19.49 0.96
CA SER A 177 -2.45 -19.70 0.54
C SER A 177 -2.10 -18.72 -0.55
N PHE A 178 -0.98 -18.02 -0.41
CA PHE A 178 -0.43 -17.12 -1.43
C PHE A 178 0.88 -17.71 -1.94
N SER A 179 1.06 -17.75 -3.26
CA SER A 179 2.31 -18.19 -3.90
C SER A 179 2.63 -17.35 -5.13
N LEU A 180 3.89 -17.42 -5.58
CA LEU A 180 4.26 -17.09 -6.95
C LEU A 180 3.61 -18.06 -7.95
#